data_AF-A0A520MAM0-F1
#
_entry.id   AF-A0A520MAM0-F1
#
_cell.length_a   1.000
_cell.length_b   1.000
_cell.length_c   1.000
_cell.angle_alpha   90.00
_cell.angle_beta   90.00
_cell.angle_gamma   90.00
#
_symmetry.space_group_name_H-M   'P 1'
#
loop_
_entity.id
_entity.type
_entity.pdbx_description
1 polymer ?
#
loop_
_entity_poly.entity_id
_entity_poly.type
_entity_poly.pdbx_seq_one_letter_code
_entity_poly.pdbx_strand_id
1 'polypeptide(L)'
;MKTPFKPILLFLLFSAFVSHGAVTLLEDNWDDIGAGAANGLGTGNNAAKTTPIADPTGSGRGNVGSVDIGKLKADGSGPLGTSPWGEVRAPWPGSIDLPAGAVAGTDTFTMQADIYIPADTTFDTDAAGNGAADRINMILRWNGINQGAANKKWNWDSLAADTWHTLSFSGLIKENDNNGDPTTSIIPIFSFYDRSNNGAPGVAAYIDNVSISVTTTPIPEPSVGVLGILGSLLFLRRRRR
;
A
#
# COMPACT_ATOMS: atom_id res chain seq x y z
N MET A 1 -68.71 3.96 9.33
CA MET A 1 -67.72 4.21 8.27
C MET A 1 -66.35 4.36 8.93
N LYS A 2 -65.45 3.38 8.77
CA LYS A 2 -64.07 3.44 9.28
C LYS A 2 -63.16 3.37 8.06
N THR A 3 -62.46 4.46 7.76
CA THR A 3 -61.43 4.53 6.72
C THR A 3 -60.18 3.80 7.22
N PRO A 4 -59.61 2.84 6.47
CA PRO A 4 -58.32 2.27 6.83
C PRO A 4 -57.21 3.24 6.41
N PHE A 5 -56.44 3.67 7.42
CA PHE A 5 -55.15 4.33 7.26
C PHE A 5 -54.25 3.43 6.39
N LYS A 6 -53.71 3.95 5.27
CA LYS A 6 -52.77 3.22 4.39
C LYS A 6 -51.35 3.28 4.99
N PRO A 7 -50.74 2.17 5.41
CA PRO A 7 -49.38 2.15 5.97
C PRO A 7 -48.29 2.11 4.89
N ILE A 8 -48.58 2.54 3.66
CA ILE A 8 -47.68 2.36 2.50
C ILE A 8 -46.63 3.49 2.42
N LEU A 9 -46.84 4.61 3.12
CA LEU A 9 -45.95 5.77 2.97
C LEU A 9 -44.72 5.75 3.90
N LEU A 10 -44.67 4.86 4.91
CA LEU A 10 -43.60 4.84 5.91
C LEU A 10 -42.48 3.82 5.60
N PHE A 11 -42.56 3.11 4.47
CA PHE A 11 -41.56 2.10 4.07
C PHE A 11 -40.55 2.59 3.01
N LEU A 12 -40.62 3.87 2.60
CA LEU A 12 -39.82 4.44 1.52
C LEU A 12 -38.62 5.29 1.98
N LEU A 13 -38.29 5.27 3.27
CA LEU A 13 -37.24 6.11 3.86
C LEU A 13 -36.10 5.30 4.49
N PHE A 14 -35.79 4.13 3.95
CA PHE A 14 -34.49 3.52 4.15
C PHE A 14 -33.57 3.94 3.01
N SER A 15 -32.92 5.09 3.20
CA SER A 15 -31.77 5.52 2.44
C SER A 15 -30.73 4.39 2.47
N ALA A 16 -30.35 3.88 1.30
CA ALA A 16 -29.19 3.01 1.16
C ALA A 16 -27.94 3.83 1.52
N PHE A 17 -27.47 3.71 2.75
CA PHE A 17 -26.13 4.14 3.11
C PHE A 17 -25.16 3.17 2.46
N VAL A 18 -24.54 3.56 1.36
CA VAL A 18 -23.42 2.80 0.81
C VAL A 18 -22.19 3.19 1.62
N SER A 19 -21.62 2.24 2.35
CA SER A 19 -20.38 2.47 3.09
C SER A 19 -19.21 2.53 2.12
N HIS A 20 -18.39 3.59 2.21
CA HIS A 20 -17.04 3.58 1.66
C HIS A 20 -16.25 2.53 2.44
N GLY A 21 -15.87 1.43 1.80
CA GLY A 21 -15.04 0.40 2.40
C GLY A 21 -13.59 0.63 2.02
N ALA A 22 -12.73 0.92 3.00
CA ALA A 22 -11.30 0.71 2.82
C ALA A 22 -11.04 -0.80 2.91
N VAL A 23 -10.48 -1.37 1.86
CA VAL A 23 -10.05 -2.77 1.81
C VAL A 23 -8.54 -2.80 2.01
N THR A 24 -8.11 -3.36 3.13
CA THR A 24 -6.69 -3.63 3.39
C THR A 24 -6.22 -4.77 2.47
N LEU A 25 -5.11 -4.53 1.79
CA LEU A 25 -4.50 -5.46 0.84
C LEU A 25 -3.30 -6.20 1.44
N LEU A 26 -2.51 -5.51 2.25
CA LEU A 26 -1.31 -6.06 2.88
C LEU A 26 -0.99 -5.29 4.15
N GLU A 27 -0.59 -6.01 5.18
CA GLU A 27 -0.04 -5.46 6.42
C GLU A 27 1.25 -6.19 6.81
N ASP A 28 2.15 -5.48 7.48
CA ASP A 28 3.34 -6.05 8.11
C ASP A 28 3.70 -5.29 9.39
N ASN A 29 3.74 -6.02 10.50
CA ASN A 29 4.19 -5.58 11.82
C ASN A 29 5.43 -6.36 12.30
N TRP A 30 5.99 -7.21 11.44
CA TRP A 30 7.13 -8.09 11.76
C TRP A 30 6.98 -9.04 12.95
N ASP A 31 5.78 -9.15 13.54
CA ASP A 31 5.50 -10.07 14.65
C ASP A 31 4.92 -11.41 14.17
N ASP A 32 4.28 -11.42 13.00
CA ASP A 32 3.56 -12.58 12.45
C ASP A 32 4.31 -13.27 11.29
N ILE A 33 5.64 -13.14 11.26
CA ILE A 33 6.46 -13.63 10.13
C ILE A 33 6.31 -15.14 9.94
N GLY A 34 5.90 -15.54 8.74
CA GLY A 34 5.70 -16.94 8.37
C GLY A 34 4.27 -17.46 8.55
N ALA A 35 3.31 -16.62 8.95
CA ALA A 35 1.91 -17.00 9.12
C ALA A 35 1.10 -17.14 7.81
N GLY A 36 1.71 -16.97 6.63
CA GLY A 36 1.12 -17.32 5.33
C GLY A 36 1.55 -16.41 4.18
N ALA A 37 1.14 -16.76 2.95
CA ALA A 37 1.47 -16.01 1.72
C ALA A 37 0.84 -14.61 1.64
N ALA A 38 -0.06 -14.27 2.57
CA ALA A 38 -0.75 -12.99 2.67
C ALA A 38 -0.20 -12.10 3.81
N ASN A 39 0.79 -12.56 4.57
CA ASN A 39 1.26 -11.88 5.77
C ASN A 39 2.65 -11.32 5.53
N GLY A 40 2.75 -9.99 5.57
CA GLY A 40 4.00 -9.27 5.55
C GLY A 40 4.58 -8.95 4.17
N LEU A 41 5.60 -8.11 4.19
CA LEU A 41 6.42 -7.74 3.05
C LEU A 41 7.41 -8.86 2.73
N GLY A 42 7.55 -9.15 1.44
CA GLY A 42 8.62 -9.98 0.92
C GLY A 42 9.87 -9.17 0.58
N THR A 43 10.97 -9.90 0.38
CA THR A 43 12.18 -9.32 -0.19
C THR A 43 11.93 -8.91 -1.65
N GLY A 44 12.21 -7.66 -1.98
CA GLY A 44 12.24 -7.20 -3.37
C GLY A 44 13.59 -7.45 -4.03
N ASN A 45 13.86 -6.70 -5.10
CA ASN A 45 15.16 -6.73 -5.75
C ASN A 45 16.24 -5.95 -4.94
N ASN A 46 17.51 -6.22 -5.22
CA ASN A 46 18.68 -5.39 -4.85
C ASN A 46 19.07 -5.35 -3.34
N ALA A 47 19.67 -4.22 -2.90
CA ALA A 47 20.60 -4.09 -1.79
C ALA A 47 19.98 -4.00 -0.38
N ALA A 48 18.77 -3.47 -0.23
CA ALA A 48 18.08 -3.47 1.06
C ALA A 48 17.69 -4.90 1.47
N LYS A 49 18.10 -5.27 2.68
CA LYS A 49 17.77 -6.54 3.31
C LYS A 49 17.13 -6.27 4.64
N THR A 50 15.89 -6.72 4.80
CA THR A 50 15.22 -6.68 6.08
C THR A 50 15.56 -7.92 6.91
N THR A 51 15.82 -7.69 8.18
CA THR A 51 15.93 -8.73 9.20
C THR A 51 14.99 -8.37 10.34
N PRO A 52 14.02 -9.22 10.67
CA PRO A 52 13.18 -9.04 11.86
C PRO A 52 14.03 -9.07 13.13
N ILE A 53 13.90 -8.06 13.98
CA ILE A 53 14.55 -7.98 15.29
C ILE A 53 13.58 -7.40 16.32
N ALA A 54 13.85 -7.60 17.61
CA ALA A 54 13.14 -6.88 18.66
C ALA A 54 13.37 -5.36 18.52
N ASP A 55 12.33 -4.56 18.71
CA ASP A 55 12.38 -3.10 18.68
C ASP A 55 13.51 -2.55 19.59
N PRO A 56 14.56 -1.96 19.00
CA PRO A 56 15.71 -1.48 19.77
C PRO A 56 15.44 -0.14 20.45
N THR A 57 14.32 0.53 20.15
CA THR A 57 14.02 1.86 20.66
C THR A 57 13.28 1.84 21.99
N GLY A 58 12.87 0.65 22.47
CA GLY A 58 12.08 0.49 23.68
C GLY A 58 10.67 1.09 23.58
N SER A 59 10.13 1.25 22.37
CA SER A 59 8.80 1.85 22.15
C SER A 59 7.64 0.89 22.40
N GLY A 60 7.93 -0.42 22.54
CA GLY A 60 6.94 -1.44 22.83
C GLY A 60 6.25 -2.00 21.58
N ARG A 61 6.85 -1.83 20.40
CA ARG A 61 6.33 -2.29 19.10
C ARG A 61 6.44 -3.79 18.84
N GLY A 62 7.09 -4.55 19.72
CA GLY A 62 7.39 -5.96 19.46
C GLY A 62 8.62 -6.08 18.57
N ASN A 63 8.49 -6.79 17.45
CA ASN A 63 9.53 -6.86 16.44
C ASN A 63 9.38 -5.76 15.38
N VAL A 64 10.49 -5.42 14.73
CA VAL A 64 10.55 -4.46 13.63
C VAL A 64 11.49 -4.99 12.54
N GLY A 65 11.32 -4.49 11.32
CA GLY A 65 12.19 -4.81 10.20
C GLY A 65 13.44 -3.94 10.25
N SER A 66 14.60 -4.52 10.57
CA SER A 66 15.89 -3.84 10.45
C SER A 66 16.38 -3.88 9.01
N VAL A 67 16.57 -2.71 8.42
CA VAL A 67 16.97 -2.54 7.01
C VAL A 67 18.47 -2.31 6.92
N ASP A 68 19.15 -3.17 6.18
CA ASP A 68 20.56 -3.02 5.82
C ASP A 68 20.69 -2.84 4.30
N ILE A 69 21.17 -1.68 3.87
CA ILE A 69 21.34 -1.32 2.45
C ILE A 69 22.74 -1.67 1.90
N GLY A 70 23.68 -2.05 2.77
CA GLY A 70 25.06 -2.44 2.42
C GLY A 70 25.38 -3.89 2.79
N LYS A 71 24.38 -4.70 3.11
CA LYS A 71 24.54 -6.04 3.69
C LYS A 71 25.54 -6.87 2.91
N LEU A 72 26.55 -7.40 3.59
CA LEU A 72 27.55 -8.26 2.94
C LEU A 72 27.02 -9.68 2.71
N LYS A 73 27.63 -10.37 1.75
CA LYS A 73 27.53 -11.82 1.63
C LYS A 73 28.06 -12.50 2.89
N ALA A 74 27.60 -13.72 3.15
CA ALA A 74 28.01 -14.50 4.33
C ALA A 74 29.53 -14.73 4.44
N ASP A 75 30.25 -14.71 3.32
CA ASP A 75 31.71 -14.85 3.24
C ASP A 75 32.48 -13.52 3.39
N GLY A 76 31.77 -12.40 3.57
CA GLY A 76 32.35 -11.06 3.69
C GLY A 76 32.94 -10.49 2.39
N SER A 77 32.81 -11.17 1.25
CA SER A 77 33.52 -10.82 -0.01
C SER A 77 32.97 -9.59 -0.75
N GLY A 78 31.87 -9.01 -0.29
CA GLY A 78 31.23 -7.85 -0.91
C GLY A 78 29.74 -7.77 -0.60
N PRO A 79 29.02 -6.75 -1.11
CA PRO A 79 27.62 -6.55 -0.80
C PRO A 79 26.75 -7.63 -1.46
N LEU A 80 25.65 -7.96 -0.80
CA LEU A 80 24.65 -8.94 -1.20
C LEU A 80 23.78 -8.43 -2.36
N GLY A 81 23.74 -7.10 -2.56
CA GLY A 81 23.19 -6.46 -3.75
C GLY A 81 24.12 -5.33 -4.23
N THR A 82 24.16 -5.09 -5.54
CA THR A 82 25.08 -4.12 -6.16
C THR A 82 24.37 -2.92 -6.79
N SER A 83 23.06 -2.82 -6.57
CA SER A 83 22.20 -1.80 -7.16
C SER A 83 21.77 -0.82 -6.07
N PRO A 84 21.71 0.49 -6.38
CA PRO A 84 21.38 1.53 -5.40
C PRO A 84 19.95 1.41 -4.86
N TRP A 85 19.09 0.68 -5.58
CA TRP A 85 17.66 0.60 -5.31
C TRP A 85 17.31 -0.54 -4.36
N GLY A 86 17.56 -0.41 -3.05
CA GLY A 86 17.02 -1.37 -2.10
C GLY A 86 15.49 -1.33 -2.03
N GLU A 87 14.83 -2.49 -2.00
CA GLU A 87 13.37 -2.56 -1.85
C GLU A 87 12.86 -3.77 -1.06
N VAL A 88 11.79 -3.51 -0.30
CA VAL A 88 10.83 -4.51 0.17
C VAL A 88 9.47 -4.24 -0.48
N ARG A 89 8.72 -5.29 -0.77
CA ARG A 89 7.48 -5.21 -1.54
C ARG A 89 6.54 -6.33 -1.17
N ALA A 90 5.36 -6.38 -1.80
CA ALA A 90 4.48 -7.54 -1.66
C ALA A 90 5.23 -8.86 -1.96
N PRO A 91 4.91 -9.97 -1.26
CA PRO A 91 5.50 -11.28 -1.53
C PRO A 91 5.37 -11.72 -2.99
N TRP A 92 6.31 -12.54 -3.47
CA TRP A 92 6.32 -13.03 -4.86
C TRP A 92 4.95 -13.61 -5.27
N PRO A 93 4.34 -13.18 -6.40
CA PRO A 93 4.94 -12.47 -7.55
C PRO A 93 5.16 -10.96 -7.38
N GLY A 94 4.82 -10.39 -6.24
CA GLY A 94 4.93 -8.96 -5.94
C GLY A 94 3.76 -8.12 -6.43
N SER A 95 2.88 -8.72 -7.24
CA SER A 95 1.64 -8.11 -7.72
C SER A 95 0.48 -8.52 -6.82
N ILE A 96 -0.32 -7.53 -6.42
CA ILE A 96 -1.58 -7.71 -5.70
C ILE A 96 -2.70 -7.25 -6.63
N ASP A 97 -3.70 -8.11 -6.84
CA ASP A 97 -4.88 -7.75 -7.61
C ASP A 97 -5.69 -6.69 -6.88
N LEU A 98 -6.28 -5.75 -7.63
CA LEU A 98 -7.20 -4.79 -7.03
C LEU A 98 -8.44 -5.52 -6.47
N PRO A 99 -9.01 -5.06 -5.35
CA PRO A 99 -10.23 -5.64 -4.81
C PRO A 99 -11.37 -5.69 -5.81
N ALA A 100 -12.22 -6.70 -5.70
CA ALA A 100 -13.47 -6.74 -6.45
C ALA A 100 -14.30 -5.48 -6.17
N GLY A 101 -14.70 -4.78 -7.23
CA GLY A 101 -15.44 -3.52 -7.13
C GLY A 101 -14.57 -2.27 -7.09
N ALA A 102 -13.23 -2.40 -7.02
CA ALA A 102 -12.35 -1.26 -7.22
C ALA A 102 -12.44 -0.74 -8.66
N VAL A 103 -12.60 0.57 -8.81
CA VAL A 103 -12.71 1.25 -10.10
C VAL A 103 -11.48 2.14 -10.32
N ALA A 104 -10.55 1.66 -11.15
CA ALA A 104 -9.39 2.45 -11.57
C ALA A 104 -9.82 3.78 -12.22
N GLY A 105 -9.08 4.86 -11.97
CA GLY A 105 -9.44 6.22 -12.36
C GLY A 105 -10.41 6.93 -11.41
N THR A 106 -11.07 6.20 -10.51
CA THR A 106 -12.03 6.75 -9.54
C THR A 106 -11.58 6.51 -8.09
N ASP A 107 -11.20 5.27 -7.79
CA ASP A 107 -10.82 4.85 -6.44
C ASP A 107 -9.40 5.25 -6.08
N THR A 108 -9.13 5.25 -4.77
CA THR A 108 -7.83 5.66 -4.23
C THR A 108 -7.11 4.52 -3.52
N PHE A 109 -5.79 4.59 -3.53
CA PHE A 109 -4.94 3.76 -2.69
C PHE A 109 -4.38 4.58 -1.53
N THR A 110 -3.96 3.90 -0.48
CA THR A 110 -3.14 4.45 0.60
C THR A 110 -2.06 3.43 0.99
N MET A 111 -0.82 3.88 1.04
CA MET A 111 0.34 3.17 1.57
C MET A 111 0.84 3.89 2.81
N GLN A 112 1.10 3.15 3.89
CA GLN A 112 1.66 3.67 5.13
C GLN A 112 2.74 2.75 5.66
N ALA A 113 3.70 3.33 6.38
CA ALA A 113 4.69 2.62 7.17
C ALA A 113 5.24 3.56 8.23
N ASP A 114 5.55 3.02 9.40
CA ASP A 114 6.36 3.69 10.40
C ASP A 114 7.84 3.46 10.12
N ILE A 115 8.62 4.53 10.10
CA ILE A 115 10.06 4.51 9.83
C ILE A 115 10.81 5.16 10.98
N TYR A 116 11.86 4.49 11.46
CA TYR A 116 12.82 5.03 12.41
C TYR A 116 14.20 5.10 11.79
N ILE A 117 14.84 6.25 11.85
CA ILE A 117 16.23 6.43 11.43
C ILE A 117 17.10 6.54 12.69
N PRO A 118 17.95 5.55 12.98
CA PRO A 118 18.84 5.63 14.13
C PRO A 118 19.93 6.69 13.91
N ALA A 119 20.44 7.31 14.98
CA ALA A 119 21.50 8.32 14.88
C ALA A 119 22.81 7.79 14.29
N ASP A 120 23.06 6.48 14.41
CA ASP A 120 24.18 5.77 13.78
C ASP A 120 23.80 5.11 12.44
N THR A 121 22.77 5.64 11.77
CA THR A 121 22.31 5.15 10.46
C THR A 121 23.44 5.04 9.44
N THR A 122 23.35 4.04 8.58
CA THR A 122 24.22 3.90 7.39
C THR A 122 23.71 4.68 6.18
N PHE A 123 22.55 5.33 6.24
CA PHE A 123 22.17 6.29 5.21
C PHE A 123 23.11 7.48 5.21
N ASP A 124 23.39 8.01 4.02
CA ASP A 124 24.32 9.13 3.89
C ASP A 124 23.81 10.29 3.03
N THR A 125 24.56 11.39 3.13
CA THR A 125 24.53 12.47 2.16
C THR A 125 25.94 12.57 1.60
N ASP A 126 26.23 11.75 0.60
CA ASP A 126 27.54 11.68 -0.05
C ASP A 126 27.87 12.96 -0.85
N ALA A 127 28.57 13.89 -0.19
CA ALA A 127 29.08 15.11 -0.78
C ALA A 127 30.13 14.88 -1.88
N ALA A 128 30.84 13.73 -1.87
CA ALA A 128 31.88 13.41 -2.84
C ALA A 128 31.33 12.75 -4.12
N GLY A 129 30.18 12.08 -4.02
CA GLY A 129 29.45 11.50 -5.14
C GLY A 129 28.41 12.46 -5.73
N ASN A 130 27.12 12.12 -5.59
CA ASN A 130 26.04 12.89 -6.21
C ASN A 130 25.58 14.12 -5.39
N GLY A 131 26.15 14.33 -4.19
CA GLY A 131 25.89 15.47 -3.33
C GLY A 131 24.51 15.48 -2.68
N ALA A 132 23.79 14.36 -2.67
CA ALA A 132 22.38 14.35 -2.32
C ALA A 132 21.98 13.16 -1.47
N ALA A 133 21.26 13.46 -0.39
CA ALA A 133 20.81 12.50 0.61
C ALA A 133 20.09 11.28 0.01
N ASP A 134 20.42 10.12 0.56
CA ASP A 134 19.67 8.88 0.39
C ASP A 134 18.19 9.03 0.73
N ARG A 135 17.38 8.07 0.28
CA ARG A 135 15.93 8.22 0.31
C ARG A 135 15.18 6.99 0.78
N ILE A 136 14.08 7.28 1.47
CA ILE A 136 12.96 6.35 1.58
C ILE A 136 11.95 6.75 0.51
N ASN A 137 11.48 5.78 -0.28
CA ASN A 137 10.44 6.00 -1.27
C ASN A 137 9.30 5.01 -1.06
N MET A 138 8.07 5.48 -1.19
CA MET A 138 6.91 4.62 -1.43
C MET A 138 6.58 4.71 -2.92
N ILE A 139 6.50 3.55 -3.58
CA ILE A 139 6.28 3.44 -5.01
C ILE A 139 5.13 2.47 -5.24
N LEU A 140 4.21 2.83 -6.12
CA LEU A 140 3.12 1.98 -6.58
C LEU A 140 3.22 1.83 -8.10
N ARG A 141 3.54 0.61 -8.55
CA ARG A 141 3.56 0.26 -9.98
C ARG A 141 2.21 -0.34 -10.39
N TRP A 142 1.85 -0.16 -11.65
CA TRP A 142 0.57 -0.59 -12.24
C TRP A 142 0.82 -1.81 -13.13
N ASN A 143 0.06 -2.90 -12.95
CA ASN A 143 0.16 -4.12 -13.78
C ASN A 143 1.60 -4.67 -13.93
N GLY A 144 2.45 -4.48 -12.92
CA GLY A 144 3.86 -4.88 -12.97
C GLY A 144 4.77 -4.02 -13.86
N ILE A 145 4.30 -2.89 -14.38
CA ILE A 145 5.06 -1.99 -15.25
C ILE A 145 5.83 -0.95 -14.41
N ASN A 146 7.13 -0.83 -14.66
CA ASN A 146 8.01 0.12 -13.96
C ASN A 146 7.73 1.59 -14.33
N GLN A 147 7.35 1.85 -15.58
CA GLN A 147 7.15 3.19 -16.11
C GLN A 147 5.79 3.75 -15.65
N GLY A 148 5.73 5.06 -15.37
CA GLY A 148 4.48 5.72 -14.95
C GLY A 148 4.02 5.36 -13.53
N ALA A 149 4.90 4.77 -12.72
CA ALA A 149 4.62 4.44 -11.32
C ALA A 149 4.37 5.70 -10.49
N ALA A 150 3.36 5.66 -9.62
CA ALA A 150 3.15 6.71 -8.64
C ALA A 150 4.18 6.57 -7.52
N ASN A 151 4.73 7.68 -7.04
CA ASN A 151 5.76 7.62 -6.01
C ASN A 151 5.78 8.87 -5.13
N LYS A 152 6.18 8.67 -3.88
CA LYS A 152 6.50 9.72 -2.92
C LYS A 152 7.86 9.42 -2.30
N LYS A 153 8.66 10.46 -2.13
CA LYS A 153 10.06 10.36 -1.73
C LYS A 153 10.32 11.25 -0.52
N TRP A 154 11.11 10.73 0.41
CA TRP A 154 11.61 11.44 1.57
C TRP A 154 13.13 11.29 1.58
N ASN A 155 13.85 12.40 1.67
CA ASN A 155 15.28 12.30 1.99
C ASN A 155 15.41 11.86 3.44
N TRP A 156 16.34 10.96 3.74
CA TRP A 156 16.49 10.43 5.11
C TRP A 156 16.77 11.56 6.12
N ASP A 157 17.56 12.56 5.72
CA ASP A 157 17.98 13.71 6.53
C ASP A 157 16.86 14.73 6.79
N SER A 158 15.69 14.56 6.15
CA SER A 158 14.48 15.34 6.47
C SER A 158 13.67 14.77 7.63
N LEU A 159 13.98 13.54 8.06
CA LEU A 159 13.36 12.86 9.18
C LEU A 159 14.27 13.01 10.41
N ALA A 160 13.70 13.40 11.55
CA ALA A 160 14.46 13.49 12.80
C ALA A 160 15.00 12.11 13.19
N ALA A 161 16.30 12.02 13.46
CA ALA A 161 16.90 10.79 13.97
C ALA A 161 16.33 10.39 15.34
N ASP A 162 16.49 9.13 15.67
CA ASP A 162 16.05 8.47 16.90
C ASP A 162 14.54 8.65 17.21
N THR A 163 13.73 8.83 16.18
CA THR A 163 12.29 9.08 16.28
C THR A 163 11.53 8.24 15.26
N TRP A 164 10.38 7.70 15.67
CA TRP A 164 9.45 7.04 14.77
C TRP A 164 8.63 8.07 13.97
N HIS A 165 8.59 7.92 12.66
CA HIS A 165 7.82 8.75 11.74
C HIS A 165 6.81 7.88 10.98
N THR A 166 5.52 8.24 11.04
CA THR A 166 4.51 7.63 10.17
C THR A 166 4.55 8.30 8.80
N LEU A 167 5.04 7.56 7.80
CA LEU A 167 5.03 8.02 6.42
C LEU A 167 3.76 7.54 5.72
N SER A 168 3.15 8.42 4.91
CA SER A 168 1.91 8.12 4.21
C SER A 168 1.91 8.64 2.78
N PHE A 169 1.40 7.81 1.87
CA PHE A 169 1.27 8.07 0.44
C PHE A 169 -0.07 7.56 -0.08
N SER A 170 -0.92 8.48 -0.53
CA SER A 170 -2.21 8.16 -1.12
C SER A 170 -2.34 8.82 -2.50
N GLY A 171 -3.19 8.25 -3.34
CA GLY A 171 -3.48 8.79 -4.66
C GLY A 171 -4.58 8.03 -5.38
N LEU A 172 -4.95 8.49 -6.57
CA LEU A 172 -5.86 7.76 -7.45
C LEU A 172 -5.18 6.51 -8.01
N ILE A 173 -5.94 5.42 -8.11
CA ILE A 173 -5.54 4.26 -8.91
C ILE A 173 -5.59 4.71 -10.37
N LYS A 174 -4.49 4.53 -11.11
CA LYS A 174 -4.41 4.95 -12.51
C LYS A 174 -5.36 4.12 -13.38
N GLU A 175 -6.16 4.74 -14.25
CA GLU A 175 -7.13 4.04 -15.11
C GLU A 175 -6.46 2.98 -16.00
N ASN A 176 -5.41 3.38 -16.73
CA ASN A 176 -4.61 2.52 -17.58
C ASN A 176 -3.14 2.56 -17.15
N ASP A 177 -2.44 1.45 -17.32
CA ASP A 177 -0.99 1.38 -17.13
C ASP A 177 -0.23 2.16 -18.23
N ASN A 178 1.08 1.94 -18.36
CA ASN A 178 1.88 2.67 -19.35
C ASN A 178 1.85 2.06 -20.76
N ASN A 179 1.28 0.87 -20.92
CA ASN A 179 1.02 0.24 -22.21
C ASN A 179 -0.38 0.59 -22.76
N GLY A 180 -1.25 1.15 -21.92
CA GLY A 180 -2.63 1.51 -22.26
C GLY A 180 -3.64 0.47 -21.80
N ASP A 181 -3.21 -0.59 -21.13
CA ASP A 181 -4.10 -1.63 -20.61
C ASP A 181 -4.77 -1.16 -19.30
N PRO A 182 -6.04 -1.52 -19.04
CA PRO A 182 -6.69 -1.19 -17.78
C PRO A 182 -5.90 -1.69 -16.57
N THR A 183 -5.77 -0.87 -15.54
CA THR A 183 -5.11 -1.28 -14.29
C THR A 183 -5.96 -2.30 -13.56
N THR A 184 -5.41 -3.49 -13.36
CA THR A 184 -6.07 -4.62 -12.66
C THR A 184 -5.27 -5.06 -11.43
N SER A 185 -3.98 -4.71 -11.36
CA SER A 185 -3.13 -5.03 -10.23
C SER A 185 -2.11 -3.93 -9.91
N ILE A 186 -1.56 -4.00 -8.70
CA ILE A 186 -0.55 -3.08 -8.20
C ILE A 186 0.67 -3.84 -7.64
N ILE A 187 1.84 -3.21 -7.71
CA ILE A 187 3.04 -3.63 -6.95
C ILE A 187 3.40 -2.50 -5.98
N PRO A 188 3.04 -2.62 -4.69
CA PRO A 188 3.49 -1.68 -3.67
C PRO A 188 4.93 -1.98 -3.28
N ILE A 189 5.76 -0.94 -3.21
CA ILE A 189 7.19 -1.03 -2.93
C ILE A 189 7.57 0.04 -1.89
N PHE A 190 8.26 -0.38 -0.84
CA PHE A 190 8.98 0.50 0.07
C PHE A 190 10.47 0.38 -0.27
N SER A 191 11.02 1.45 -0.83
CA SER A 191 12.39 1.49 -1.32
C SER A 191 13.29 2.29 -0.39
N PHE A 192 14.46 1.74 -0.11
CA PHE A 192 15.57 2.37 0.59
C PHE A 192 16.66 2.58 -0.47
N TYR A 193 16.68 3.79 -1.01
CA TYR A 193 17.47 4.17 -2.17
C TYR A 193 18.76 4.83 -1.72
N ASP A 194 19.84 4.07 -1.79
CA ASP A 194 21.23 4.50 -1.68
C ASP A 194 21.62 5.19 -2.98
N ARG A 195 21.61 6.51 -3.01
CA ARG A 195 21.72 7.26 -4.28
C ARG A 195 23.11 7.23 -4.87
N SER A 196 24.12 7.14 -4.03
CA SER A 196 25.53 7.10 -4.44
C SER A 196 26.01 5.66 -4.69
N ASN A 197 25.18 4.66 -4.40
CA ASN A 197 25.52 3.24 -4.49
C ASN A 197 26.78 2.89 -3.68
N ASN A 198 26.87 3.47 -2.48
CA ASN A 198 28.01 3.40 -1.56
C ASN A 198 27.62 2.89 -0.17
N GLY A 199 26.43 2.29 -0.04
CA GLY A 199 25.85 1.84 1.22
C GLY A 199 26.80 0.97 2.03
N ALA A 200 27.06 1.42 3.26
CA ALA A 200 27.88 0.68 4.21
C ALA A 200 27.07 -0.43 4.90
N PRO A 201 27.69 -1.56 5.29
CA PRO A 201 27.01 -2.57 6.08
C PRO A 201 26.57 -2.02 7.43
N GLY A 202 25.33 -2.32 7.83
CA GLY A 202 24.75 -1.85 9.10
C GLY A 202 23.30 -1.44 8.94
N VAL A 203 22.74 -0.82 9.98
CA VAL A 203 21.33 -0.43 9.97
C VAL A 203 21.15 0.93 9.31
N ALA A 204 20.40 0.98 8.22
CA ALA A 204 19.96 2.23 7.60
C ALA A 204 18.69 2.77 8.28
N ALA A 205 17.73 1.90 8.56
CA ALA A 205 16.46 2.25 9.17
C ALA A 205 15.80 1.04 9.83
N TYR A 206 14.81 1.30 10.69
CA TYR A 206 13.79 0.32 11.06
C TYR A 206 12.46 0.67 10.40
N ILE A 207 11.72 -0.35 9.96
CA ILE A 207 10.39 -0.24 9.36
C ILE A 207 9.39 -1.10 10.12
N ASP A 208 8.19 -0.59 10.34
CA ASP A 208 7.11 -1.26 11.06
C ASP A 208 5.72 -0.73 10.65
N ASN A 209 4.63 -1.35 11.13
CA ASN A 209 3.24 -0.95 10.90
C ASN A 209 2.92 -0.62 9.44
N VAL A 210 3.38 -1.47 8.54
CA VAL A 210 3.13 -1.33 7.12
C VAL A 210 1.67 -1.63 6.84
N SER A 211 1.02 -0.79 6.03
CA SER A 211 -0.33 -1.04 5.53
C SER A 211 -0.47 -0.54 4.10
N ILE A 212 -1.10 -1.34 3.24
CA ILE A 212 -1.56 -0.94 1.92
C ILE A 212 -3.07 -1.20 1.85
N SER A 213 -3.83 -0.19 1.47
CA SER A 213 -5.29 -0.30 1.31
C SER A 213 -5.80 0.41 0.07
N VAL A 214 -6.98 -0.01 -0.38
CA VAL A 214 -7.76 0.64 -1.44
C VAL A 214 -9.08 1.11 -0.86
N THR A 215 -9.42 2.37 -1.08
CA THR A 215 -10.74 2.92 -0.74
C THR A 215 -11.62 2.89 -1.98
N THR A 216 -12.63 2.02 -1.94
CA THR A 216 -13.58 1.89 -3.06
C THR A 216 -14.69 2.91 -2.94
N THR A 217 -15.00 3.56 -4.06
CA THR A 217 -16.18 4.40 -4.19
C THR A 217 -17.41 3.48 -4.28
N PRO A 218 -18.50 3.79 -3.56
CA PRO A 218 -19.79 3.17 -3.77
C PRO A 218 -20.13 3.01 -5.25
N ILE A 219 -20.30 1.78 -5.74
CA ILE A 219 -21.10 1.56 -6.94
C ILE A 219 -22.55 1.85 -6.52
N PRO A 220 -23.25 2.82 -7.14
CA PRO A 220 -24.66 3.02 -6.84
C PRO A 220 -25.39 1.72 -7.19
N GLU A 221 -26.00 1.06 -6.21
CA GLU A 221 -26.95 0.00 -6.53
C GLU A 221 -28.04 0.57 -7.44
N PRO A 222 -28.55 -0.21 -8.41
CA PRO A 222 -29.72 0.22 -9.17
C PRO A 222 -30.81 0.58 -8.16
N SER A 223 -31.14 1.87 -8.10
CA SER A 223 -32.06 2.38 -7.08
C SER A 223 -33.32 1.51 -7.05
N VAL A 224 -33.90 1.33 -5.86
CA VAL A 224 -35.18 0.62 -5.67
C VAL A 224 -36.27 1.16 -6.64
N GLY A 225 -36.12 2.39 -7.14
CA GLY A 225 -36.93 2.95 -8.22
C GLY A 225 -36.87 2.17 -9.54
N VAL A 226 -35.70 1.69 -9.98
CA VAL A 226 -35.53 0.90 -11.20
C VAL A 226 -36.13 -0.50 -11.03
N LEU A 227 -35.90 -1.15 -9.88
CA LEU A 227 -36.52 -2.42 -9.51
C LEU A 227 -38.05 -2.29 -9.35
N GLY A 228 -38.53 -1.16 -8.82
CA GLY A 228 -39.95 -0.83 -8.70
C GLY A 228 -40.62 -0.61 -10.06
N ILE A 229 -39.94 0.03 -11.01
CA ILE A 229 -40.41 0.20 -12.39
C ILE A 229 -40.44 -1.16 -13.12
N LEU A 230 -39.39 -1.97 -13.00
CA LEU A 230 -39.36 -3.33 -13.56
C LEU A 230 -40.43 -4.24 -12.97
N GLY A 231 -40.62 -4.20 -11.65
CA GLY A 231 -41.67 -4.94 -10.95
C GLY A 231 -43.08 -4.49 -11.36
N SER A 232 -43.32 -3.18 -11.45
CA SER A 232 -44.63 -2.65 -11.88
C SER A 232 -44.93 -2.94 -13.35
N LEU A 233 -43.93 -2.93 -14.24
CA LEU A 233 -44.08 -3.35 -15.64
C LEU A 233 -44.41 -4.85 -15.76
N LEU A 234 -43.81 -5.71 -14.93
CA LEU A 234 -44.13 -7.14 -14.86
C LEU A 234 -45.57 -7.39 -14.36
N PHE A 235 -46.01 -6.64 -13.34
CA PHE A 235 -47.39 -6.68 -12.84
C PHE A 235 -48.41 -6.18 -13.88
N LEU A 236 -48.09 -5.10 -14.60
CA LEU A 236 -48.94 -4.56 -15.67
C LEU A 236 -49.03 -5.50 -16.88
N ARG A 237 -47.95 -6.23 -17.20
CA ARG A 237 -47.93 -7.24 -18.28
C ARG A 237 -48.76 -8.48 -17.92
N ARG A 238 -48.76 -8.91 -16.66
CA ARG A 238 -49.59 -10.04 -16.18
C ARG A 238 -51.09 -9.73 -16.16
N ARG A 239 -51.47 -8.47 -15.98
CA ARG A 239 -52.89 -8.05 -15.93
C ARG A 239 -53.55 -7.89 -17.30
N ARG A 240 -52.76 -7.94 -18.38
CA ARG A 240 -53.22 -7.81 -19.78
C ARG A 240 -53.31 -9.15 -20.54
N ARG A 241 -53.06 -10.27 -19.86
CA ARG A 241 -53.36 -11.63 -20.34
C ARG A 241 -54.46 -12.21 -19.48
#